data_AF-B8FSZ9-F1
#
_entry.id   AF-B8FSZ9-F1
#
_cell.length_a   1.000
_cell.length_b   1.000
_cell.length_c   1.000
_cell.angle_alpha   90.00
_cell.angle_beta   90.00
_cell.angle_gamma   90.00
#
_symmetry.space_group_name_H-M   'P 1'
#
loop_
_entity.id
_entity.type
_entity.pdbx_description
1 polymer ?
#
loop_
_entity_poly.entity_id
_entity_poly.type
_entity_poly.pdbx_seq_one_letter_code
_entity_poly.pdbx_strand_id
1 'polypeptide(L)'
;MKGMIQSFREMTIIGRVGVLVGIVASVSGIALSVILCLFNPYVGGTAKETIPVALFGLGLPALMVGVASLYGMFWLSCVAFIYSLPLSLYLAGTPGLFRFFLPVSIGYLILAITLRVDQKLRNVRH
;
A
#
# COMPACT_ATOMS: atom_id res chain seq x y z
N MET A 1 -5.27 12.50 -16.67
CA MET A 1 -4.87 13.46 -15.61
C MET A 1 -6.01 14.34 -15.11
N LYS A 2 -6.85 14.95 -15.97
CA LYS A 2 -7.98 15.81 -15.55
C LYS A 2 -8.94 15.13 -14.54
N GLY A 3 -9.34 13.88 -14.79
CA GLY A 3 -10.22 13.13 -13.88
C GLY A 3 -9.61 12.81 -12.50
N MET A 4 -8.29 12.58 -12.44
CA MET A 4 -7.57 12.30 -11.19
C MET A 4 -7.52 13.53 -10.28
N ILE A 5 -7.16 14.68 -10.84
CA ILE A 5 -7.08 15.96 -10.12
C ILE A 5 -8.48 16.38 -9.65
N GLN A 6 -9.50 16.18 -10.48
CA GLN A 6 -10.88 16.45 -10.11
C GLN A 6 -11.37 15.54 -8.97
N SER A 7 -11.12 14.22 -9.07
CA SER A 7 -11.46 13.26 -8.02
C SER A 7 -10.86 13.65 -6.66
N PHE A 8 -9.57 14.01 -6.63
CA PHE A 8 -8.89 14.44 -5.41
C PHE A 8 -9.44 15.77 -4.86
N ARG A 9 -9.81 16.71 -5.74
CA ARG A 9 -10.37 18.01 -5.33
C ARG A 9 -11.75 17.88 -4.71
N GLU A 10 -12.56 16.94 -5.19
CA GLU A 10 -13.90 16.66 -4.67
C GLU A 10 -13.91 15.87 -3.37
N MET A 11 -12.79 15.22 -3.00
CA MET A 11 -12.66 14.51 -1.72
C MET A 11 -12.73 15.46 -0.52
N THR A 12 -13.31 14.95 0.56
CA THR A 12 -13.24 15.52 1.90
C THR A 12 -11.80 15.49 2.44
N ILE A 13 -11.56 16.21 3.54
CA ILE A 13 -10.25 16.21 4.22
C ILE A 13 -9.83 14.78 4.62
N ILE A 14 -10.78 13.96 5.07
CA ILE A 14 -10.53 12.55 5.45
C ILE A 14 -10.03 11.75 4.26
N GLY A 15 -10.67 11.89 3.09
CA GLY A 15 -10.25 11.21 1.87
C GLY A 15 -8.85 11.62 1.43
N ARG A 16 -8.53 12.93 1.49
CA ARG A 16 -7.20 13.44 1.12
C ARG A 16 -6.09 12.96 2.05
N VAL A 17 -6.33 12.97 3.36
CA VAL A 17 -5.39 12.40 4.34
C VAL A 17 -5.18 10.91 4.07
N GLY A 18 -6.25 10.17 3.80
CA GLY A 18 -6.20 8.78 3.37
C GLY A 18 -5.29 8.54 2.18
N VAL A 19 -5.47 9.32 1.11
CA VAL A 19 -4.65 9.26 -0.11
C VAL A 19 -3.18 9.54 0.20
N LEU A 20 -2.85 10.52 1.04
CA LEU A 20 -1.46 10.77 1.44
C LEU A 20 -0.85 9.57 2.17
N VAL A 21 -1.59 8.96 3.11
CA VAL A 21 -1.16 7.73 3.79
C VAL A 21 -0.94 6.61 2.77
N GLY A 22 -1.86 6.44 1.82
CA GLY A 22 -1.76 5.46 0.75
C GLY A 22 -0.52 5.63 -0.12
N ILE A 23 -0.20 6.86 -0.52
CA ILE A 23 1.00 7.19 -1.31
C ILE A 23 2.27 6.85 -0.52
N VAL A 24 2.36 7.28 0.75
CA VAL A 24 3.52 7.00 1.60
C VAL A 24 3.70 5.48 1.79
N ALA A 25 2.61 4.76 2.02
CA ALA A 25 2.62 3.30 2.16
C ALA A 25 3.05 2.62 0.86
N SER A 26 2.53 3.06 -0.29
CA SER A 26 2.90 2.54 -1.62
C SER A 26 4.40 2.74 -1.91
N VAL A 27 4.92 3.97 -1.74
CA VAL A 27 6.34 4.27 -1.96
C VAL A 27 7.23 3.45 -1.03
N SER A 28 6.86 3.38 0.25
CA SER A 28 7.60 2.59 1.25
C SER A 28 7.58 1.10 0.92
N GLY A 29 6.43 0.56 0.53
CA GLY A 29 6.28 -0.85 0.14
C GLY A 29 7.11 -1.21 -1.08
N ILE A 30 7.09 -0.37 -2.12
CA ILE A 30 7.92 -0.56 -3.32
C ILE A 30 9.41 -0.53 -2.94
N ALA A 31 9.84 0.46 -2.15
CA ALA A 31 11.23 0.58 -1.73
C ALA A 31 11.68 -0.64 -0.92
N LEU A 32 10.89 -1.08 0.06
CA LEU A 32 11.18 -2.28 0.85
C LEU A 32 11.21 -3.54 -0.02
N SER A 33 10.32 -3.67 -1.01
CA SER A 33 10.32 -4.81 -1.93
C SER A 33 11.56 -4.85 -2.81
N VAL A 34 12.02 -3.70 -3.30
CA VAL A 34 13.29 -3.60 -4.05
C VAL A 34 14.48 -3.97 -3.16
N ILE A 35 14.51 -3.48 -1.92
CA ILE A 35 15.57 -3.84 -0.96
C ILE A 35 15.54 -5.35 -0.67
N LEU A 36 14.37 -5.93 -0.42
CA LEU A 36 14.21 -7.36 -0.16
C LEU A 36 14.64 -8.24 -1.36
N CYS A 37 14.42 -7.75 -2.57
CA CYS A 37 14.71 -8.47 -3.81
C CYS A 37 16.18 -8.37 -4.24
N LEU A 38 16.78 -7.17 -4.17
CA LEU A 38 18.07 -6.87 -4.82
C LEU A 38 19.18 -6.54 -3.84
N PHE A 39 18.84 -6.01 -2.66
CA PHE A 39 19.80 -5.47 -1.69
C PHE A 39 19.59 -6.04 -0.29
N ASN A 40 19.13 -7.29 -0.19
CA ASN A 40 18.78 -7.90 1.08
C ASN A 40 20.06 -8.06 1.94
N PRO A 41 20.19 -7.32 3.06
CA PRO A 41 21.41 -7.31 3.85
C PRO A 41 21.58 -8.58 4.70
N TYR A 42 20.56 -9.45 4.74
CA TYR A 42 20.54 -10.66 5.55
C TYR A 42 20.95 -11.91 4.76
N VAL A 43 21.26 -11.77 3.48
CA VAL A 43 21.82 -12.83 2.62
C VAL A 43 23.08 -12.30 1.95
N GLY A 44 24.14 -13.12 1.90
CA GLY A 44 25.45 -12.77 1.32
C GLY A 44 25.46 -12.64 -0.21
N GLY A 45 24.41 -12.09 -0.82
CA GLY A 45 24.23 -11.95 -2.27
C GLY A 45 22.76 -11.87 -2.68
N THR A 46 22.49 -11.85 -3.99
CA THR A 46 21.11 -11.86 -4.51
C THR A 46 20.46 -13.22 -4.30
N ALA A 47 19.50 -13.30 -3.38
CA ALA A 47 18.70 -14.50 -3.18
C ALA A 47 17.61 -14.60 -4.27
N LYS A 48 17.94 -15.27 -5.38
CA LYS A 48 17.04 -15.41 -6.54
C LYS A 48 15.66 -15.98 -6.19
N GLU A 49 15.59 -16.82 -5.16
CA GLU A 49 14.36 -17.44 -4.69
C GLU A 49 13.41 -16.46 -3.98
N THR A 50 13.92 -15.35 -3.42
CA THR A 50 13.09 -14.34 -2.75
C THR A 50 12.51 -13.32 -3.72
N ILE A 51 13.00 -13.27 -4.98
CA ILE A 51 12.55 -12.31 -6.00
C ILE A 51 11.04 -12.43 -6.26
N PRO A 52 10.45 -13.62 -6.53
CA PRO A 52 9.02 -13.73 -6.79
C PRO A 52 8.19 -13.34 -5.57
N VAL A 53 8.65 -13.71 -4.36
CA VAL A 53 7.97 -13.38 -3.11
C VAL A 53 7.98 -11.87 -2.85
N ALA A 54 9.11 -11.20 -3.06
CA ALA A 54 9.24 -9.76 -2.85
C ALA A 54 8.43 -8.95 -3.88
N LEU A 55 8.46 -9.36 -5.15
CA LEU A 55 7.77 -8.66 -6.24
C LEU A 55 6.27 -8.92 -6.24
N PHE A 56 5.84 -10.19 -6.24
CA PHE A 56 4.42 -10.51 -6.32
C PHE A 56 3.73 -10.48 -4.96
N GLY A 57 4.41 -10.94 -3.90
CA GLY A 57 3.84 -10.99 -2.55
C GLY A 57 3.68 -9.62 -1.88
N LEU A 58 4.59 -8.67 -2.15
CA LEU A 58 4.63 -7.38 -1.44
C LEU A 58 4.67 -6.18 -2.39
N GLY A 59 5.44 -6.26 -3.48
CA GLY A 59 5.60 -5.17 -4.43
C GLY A 59 4.34 -4.89 -5.23
N LEU A 60 3.66 -5.94 -5.72
CA LEU A 60 2.42 -5.83 -6.47
C LEU A 60 1.30 -5.19 -5.63
N PRO A 61 1.05 -5.60 -4.37
CA PRO A 61 0.16 -4.88 -3.46
C PRO A 61 0.52 -3.40 -3.29
N ALA A 62 1.80 -3.06 -3.16
CA ALA A 62 2.26 -1.68 -3.04
C ALA A 62 1.92 -0.86 -4.30
N LEU A 63 2.09 -1.43 -5.50
CA LEU A 63 1.67 -0.81 -6.76
C LEU A 63 0.15 -0.65 -6.84
N MET A 64 -0.62 -1.67 -6.45
CA MET A 64 -2.08 -1.61 -6.40
C MET A 64 -2.57 -0.47 -5.50
N VAL A 65 -1.92 -0.25 -4.35
CA VAL A 65 -2.24 0.85 -3.43
C VAL A 65 -1.87 2.21 -4.03
N GLY A 66 -0.77 2.29 -4.78
CA GLY A 66 -0.42 3.49 -5.54
C GLY A 66 -1.52 3.86 -6.54
N VAL A 67 -1.97 2.89 -7.34
CA VAL A 67 -3.10 3.05 -8.26
C VAL A 67 -4.37 3.43 -7.48
N ALA A 68 -4.67 2.72 -6.39
CA ALA A 68 -5.86 2.99 -5.59
C ALA A 68 -5.88 4.41 -5.02
N SER A 69 -4.72 4.92 -4.60
CA SER A 69 -4.55 6.28 -4.09
C SER A 69 -4.82 7.33 -5.17
N LEU A 70 -4.33 7.09 -6.40
CA LEU A 70 -4.53 8.01 -7.52
C LEU A 70 -5.99 8.04 -8.00
N TYR A 71 -6.66 6.89 -8.03
CA TYR A 71 -8.02 6.79 -8.56
C TYR A 71 -9.13 6.77 -7.50
N GLY A 72 -8.79 6.82 -6.20
CA GLY A 72 -9.76 6.78 -5.10
C GLY A 72 -10.50 5.43 -4.99
N MET A 73 -9.84 4.33 -5.33
CA MET A 73 -10.44 3.00 -5.42
C MET A 73 -10.28 2.21 -4.11
N PHE A 74 -11.23 2.34 -3.18
CA PHE A 74 -11.13 1.67 -1.88
C PHE A 74 -11.03 0.13 -1.98
N TRP A 75 -11.77 -0.49 -2.89
CA TRP A 75 -11.76 -1.95 -3.08
C TRP A 75 -10.36 -2.48 -3.43
N LEU A 76 -9.63 -1.76 -4.28
CA LEU A 76 -8.29 -2.14 -4.70
C LEU A 76 -7.31 -2.11 -3.51
N SER A 77 -7.50 -1.15 -2.59
CA SER A 77 -6.73 -1.07 -1.34
C SER A 77 -7.05 -2.22 -0.38
N CYS A 78 -8.33 -2.62 -0.28
CA CYS A 78 -8.73 -3.80 0.51
C CYS A 78 -8.08 -5.09 -0.03
N VAL A 79 -8.11 -5.29 -1.35
CA VAL A 79 -7.50 -6.47 -1.97
C VAL A 79 -6.00 -6.48 -1.70
N ALA A 80 -5.31 -5.35 -1.89
CA ALA A 80 -3.89 -5.24 -1.60
C ALA A 80 -3.55 -5.51 -0.12
N PHE A 81 -4.37 -5.02 0.81
CA PHE A 81 -4.24 -5.31 2.24
C PHE A 81 -4.35 -6.82 2.52
N ILE A 82 -5.48 -7.43 2.15
CA ILE A 82 -5.74 -8.86 2.42
C ILE A 82 -4.66 -9.74 1.77
N TYR A 83 -4.25 -9.40 0.54
CA TYR A 83 -3.24 -10.14 -0.19
C TYR A 83 -1.86 -10.05 0.48
N SER A 84 -1.43 -8.86 0.91
CA SER A 84 -0.12 -8.65 1.52
C SER A 84 -0.05 -9.05 3.00
N LEU A 85 -1.19 -9.17 3.68
CA LEU A 85 -1.26 -9.35 5.13
C LEU A 85 -0.53 -10.60 5.64
N PRO A 86 -0.70 -11.82 5.07
CA PRO A 86 -0.03 -13.02 5.58
C PRO A 86 1.49 -12.89 5.57
N LEU A 87 2.05 -12.37 4.47
CA LEU A 87 3.49 -12.20 4.32
C LEU A 87 4.02 -11.04 5.16
N SER A 88 3.24 -9.97 5.30
CA SER A 88 3.58 -8.84 6.18
C SER A 88 3.61 -9.25 7.66
N LEU A 89 2.69 -10.13 8.09
CA LEU A 89 2.68 -10.71 9.44
C LEU A 89 3.88 -11.65 9.65
N TYR A 90 4.22 -12.47 8.66
CA TYR A 90 5.42 -13.30 8.72
C TYR A 90 6.68 -12.45 8.91
N LEU A 91 6.84 -11.38 8.11
CA LEU A 91 7.99 -10.49 8.19
C LEU A 91 7.98 -9.61 9.45
N ALA A 92 6.83 -9.34 10.06
CA ALA A 92 6.77 -8.67 11.35
C ALA A 92 7.43 -9.49 12.48
N GLY A 93 7.42 -10.82 12.36
CA GLY A 93 8.09 -11.73 13.27
C GLY A 93 9.60 -11.85 13.02
N THR A 94 10.14 -11.29 11.93
CA THR A 94 11.57 -11.32 11.65
C THR A 94 12.27 -10.04 12.12
N PRO A 95 13.50 -10.15 12.67
CA PRO A 95 14.26 -8.96 13.04
C PRO A 95 14.70 -8.20 11.79
N GLY A 96 14.85 -6.88 11.93
CA GLY A 96 15.43 -6.03 10.89
C GLY A 96 14.42 -5.13 10.17
N LEU A 97 14.77 -4.71 8.96
CA LEU A 97 14.07 -3.66 8.22
C LEU A 97 12.77 -4.17 7.57
N PHE A 98 12.63 -5.47 7.34
CA PHE A 98 11.45 -6.03 6.67
C PHE A 98 10.22 -6.15 7.58
N ARG A 99 10.37 -5.99 8.90
CA ARG A 99 9.22 -5.86 9.82
C ARG A 99 8.32 -4.68 9.48
N PHE A 100 8.86 -3.67 8.77
CA PHE A 100 8.13 -2.48 8.35
C PHE A 100 7.11 -2.75 7.24
N PHE A 101 7.07 -3.95 6.66
CA PHE A 101 5.96 -4.33 5.75
C PHE A 101 4.59 -4.37 6.46
N LEU A 102 4.55 -4.67 7.76
CA LEU A 102 3.30 -4.64 8.51
C LEU A 102 2.69 -3.23 8.62
N PRO A 103 3.41 -2.19 9.10
CA PRO A 103 2.87 -0.83 9.09
C PRO A 103 2.57 -0.30 7.68
N VAL A 104 3.31 -0.74 6.66
CA VAL A 104 2.96 -0.46 5.26
C VAL A 104 1.61 -1.06 4.89
N SER A 105 1.37 -2.33 5.21
CA SER A 105 0.08 -3.01 4.99
C SER A 105 -1.06 -2.35 5.78
N ILE A 106 -0.81 -1.91 7.02
CA ILE A 106 -1.78 -1.11 7.80
C ILE A 106 -2.12 0.20 7.07
N GLY A 107 -1.14 0.84 6.43
CA GLY A 107 -1.38 2.01 5.57
C GLY A 107 -2.38 1.71 4.43
N TYR A 108 -2.35 0.51 3.87
CA TYR A 108 -3.31 0.08 2.82
C TYR A 108 -4.73 0.00 3.38
N LEU A 109 -4.87 -0.52 4.61
CA LEU A 109 -6.15 -0.58 5.30
C LEU A 109 -6.66 0.82 5.67
N ILE A 110 -5.79 1.71 6.14
CA ILE A 110 -6.16 3.11 6.45
C ILE A 110 -6.67 3.82 5.20
N LEU A 111 -5.99 3.66 4.06
CA LEU A 111 -6.46 4.18 2.78
C LEU A 111 -7.85 3.63 2.42
N ALA A 112 -8.06 2.32 2.55
CA ALA A 112 -9.33 1.69 2.23
C ALA A 112 -10.49 2.24 3.08
N ILE A 113 -10.28 2.36 4.40
CA ILE A 113 -11.28 2.87 5.34
C ILE A 113 -11.59 4.34 5.04
N THR A 114 -10.56 5.17 4.89
CA THR A 114 -10.73 6.62 4.65
C THR A 114 -11.42 6.91 3.33
N LEU A 115 -11.09 6.18 2.26
CA LEU A 115 -11.80 6.29 0.97
C LEU A 115 -13.26 5.83 1.09
N ARG A 116 -13.55 4.77 1.86
CA ARG A 116 -14.92 4.31 2.07
C ARG A 116 -15.76 5.32 2.85
N VAL A 117 -15.17 5.92 3.89
CA VAL A 117 -15.82 6.98 4.67
C VAL A 117 -16.06 8.21 3.80
N ASP A 118 -15.06 8.63 3.03
CA ASP A 118 -15.17 9.77 2.12
C ASP A 118 -16.29 9.60 1.08
N GLN A 119 -16.40 8.43 0.45
CA GLN A 119 -17.49 8.10 -0.47
C GLN A 119 -18.86 8.20 0.21
N LYS A 120 -18.98 7.67 1.45
CA LYS A 120 -20.23 7.74 2.21
C LYS A 120 -20.61 9.18 2.56
N LEU A 121 -19.63 10.01 2.97
CA LEU A 121 -19.86 11.41 3.29
C LEU A 121 -20.27 12.23 2.06
N ARG A 122 -19.69 11.95 0.89
CA ARG A 122 -20.10 12.60 -0.37
C ARG A 122 -21.54 12.24 -0.74
N ASN A 123 -21.94 10.97 -0.61
CA ASN A 123 -23.31 10.53 -0.91
C ASN A 123 -24.37 11.10 0.02
N VAL A 124 -24.05 11.50 1.25
CA VAL A 124 -25.00 12.14 2.19
C VAL A 124 -25.16 13.63 1.91
N ARG A 125 -24.17 14.26 1.26
CA ARG A 125 -24.14 15.70 0.98
C ARG A 125 -24.87 16.08 -0.31
N HIS A 126 -25.13 15.11 -1.17
CA HIS A 126 -25.91 15.22 -2.40
C HIS A 126 -27.32 14.67 -2.18
#